data_AF-U2ELL7-F1
#
_entry.id   AF-U2ELL7-F1
#
_cell.length_a   1.000
_cell.length_b   1.000
_cell.length_c   1.000
_cell.angle_alpha   90.00
_cell.angle_beta   90.00
_cell.angle_gamma   90.00
#
_symmetry.space_group_name_H-M   'P 1'
#
loop_
_entity.id
_entity.type
_entity.pdbx_description
1 polymer ?
#
loop_
_entity_poly.entity_id
_entity_poly.type
_entity_poly.pdbx_seq_one_letter_code
_entity_poly.pdbx_strand_id
1 'polypeptide(L)'
;MEYNIRVYKPELKQEEGKINNLRGFATITFDEDFCVKSLAIKESSKGNLYLDMPRYRDYETGEYVPFYRFTDKEFQKEVLDTVREAYENMTETKIDCKGSWGEEELYYNLSVNPVQGSNTFKADVAIRLQDVLAIQQLHVIQAWNGKTFVGMPQKNSAKG
;
A
#
# COMPACT_ATOMS: atom_id res chain seq x y z
N MET A 1 -16.80 5.58 -6.43
CA MET A 1 -15.61 6.16 -5.79
C MET A 1 -14.64 6.58 -6.86
N GLU A 2 -14.33 7.88 -6.92
CA GLU A 2 -13.29 8.40 -7.77
C GLU A 2 -11.91 8.04 -7.22
N TYR A 3 -10.94 7.86 -8.11
CA TYR A 3 -9.56 7.73 -7.70
C TYR A 3 -8.62 8.39 -8.71
N ASN A 4 -7.45 8.75 -8.22
CA ASN A 4 -6.34 9.23 -9.03
C ASN A 4 -5.12 8.33 -8.84
N ILE A 5 -4.57 7.84 -9.96
CA ILE A 5 -3.31 7.11 -9.99
C ILE A 5 -2.22 8.04 -10.52
N ARG A 6 -1.28 8.38 -9.65
CA ARG A 6 -0.05 9.06 -10.04
C ARG A 6 1.01 8.03 -10.37
N VAL A 7 1.43 7.98 -11.63
CA VAL A 7 2.57 7.19 -12.09
C VAL A 7 3.82 8.07 -12.13
N TYR A 8 4.91 7.58 -11.55
CA TYR A 8 6.19 8.26 -11.48
C TYR A 8 7.31 7.36 -12.01
N LYS A 9 8.03 7.84 -13.04
CA LYS A 9 9.18 7.18 -13.63
C LYS A 9 10.44 8.01 -13.34
N PRO A 10 11.12 7.77 -12.21
CA PRO A 10 12.40 8.40 -11.95
C PRO A 10 13.48 7.89 -12.90
N GLU A 11 14.55 8.66 -13.06
CA GLU A 11 15.82 8.13 -13.56
C GLU A 11 16.36 7.12 -12.55
N LEU A 12 16.24 5.84 -12.87
CA LEU A 12 16.73 4.76 -12.03
C LEU A 12 18.20 4.50 -12.37
N LYS A 13 19.08 4.75 -11.39
CA LYS A 13 20.49 4.35 -11.51
C LYS A 13 20.56 2.83 -11.58
N GLN A 14 21.13 2.33 -12.67
CA GLN A 14 21.48 0.91 -12.79
C GLN A 14 22.80 0.71 -12.06
N GLU A 15 22.81 -0.14 -11.04
CA GLU A 15 24.06 -0.62 -10.43
C GLU A 15 24.56 -1.82 -11.26
N GLU A 16 25.81 -1.76 -11.73
CA GLU A 16 26.45 -2.86 -12.45
C GLU A 16 26.34 -4.16 -11.65
N GLY A 17 25.85 -5.23 -12.29
CA GLY A 17 25.71 -6.55 -11.70
C GLY A 17 24.41 -6.81 -10.91
N LYS A 18 23.50 -5.84 -10.78
CA LYS A 18 22.16 -6.07 -10.21
C LYS A 18 21.07 -6.04 -11.28
N ILE A 19 20.23 -7.08 -11.31
CA ILE A 19 18.98 -7.06 -12.09
C ILE A 19 18.02 -6.11 -11.38
N ASN A 20 18.02 -4.83 -11.80
CA ASN A 20 17.03 -3.89 -11.32
C ASN A 20 15.79 -4.00 -12.21
N ASN A 21 14.79 -4.72 -11.71
CA ASN A 21 13.50 -4.84 -12.38
C ASN A 21 12.51 -3.74 -11.99
N LEU A 22 12.92 -2.79 -11.14
CA LEU A 22 12.13 -1.60 -10.84
C LEU A 22 12.09 -0.69 -12.07
N ARG A 23 10.90 -0.19 -12.38
CA ARG A 23 10.61 0.67 -13.53
C ARG A 23 10.02 2.02 -13.14
N GLY A 24 9.41 2.10 -11.96
CA GLY A 24 8.84 3.32 -11.43
C GLY A 24 8.02 3.07 -10.17
N PHE A 25 7.19 4.03 -9.82
CA PHE A 25 6.28 3.96 -8.70
C PHE A 25 4.89 4.45 -9.09
N ALA A 26 3.87 3.90 -8.45
CA ALA A 26 2.51 4.40 -8.50
C ALA A 26 2.03 4.82 -7.10
N THR A 27 1.13 5.79 -7.07
CA THR A 27 0.40 6.23 -5.87
C THR A 27 -1.07 6.31 -6.25
N ILE A 28 -1.94 5.82 -5.39
CA ILE A 28 -3.39 5.84 -5.61
C ILE A 28 -4.01 6.72 -4.52
N THR A 29 -4.81 7.68 -4.92
CA THR A 29 -5.60 8.53 -4.01
C THR A 29 -7.08 8.29 -4.30
N PHE A 30 -7.83 7.84 -3.30
CA PHE A 30 -9.26 7.55 -3.37
C PHE A 30 -10.04 8.75 -2.82
N ASP A 31 -11.02 9.24 -3.59
CA ASP A 31 -11.90 10.38 -3.27
C ASP A 31 -11.17 11.60 -2.67
N GLU A 32 -9.90 11.81 -3.03
CA GLU A 32 -8.99 12.82 -2.45
C GLU A 32 -8.71 12.68 -0.92
N ASP A 33 -9.41 11.78 -0.23
CA ASP A 33 -9.39 11.60 1.21
C ASP A 33 -8.38 10.56 1.70
N PHE A 34 -8.13 9.50 0.92
CA PHE A 34 -7.25 8.41 1.32
C PHE A 34 -6.19 8.09 0.28
N CYS A 35 -4.92 8.06 0.68
CA CYS A 35 -3.79 7.87 -0.24
C CYS A 35 -2.92 6.67 0.15
N VAL A 36 -2.75 5.73 -0.79
CA VAL A 36 -1.74 4.67 -0.71
C VAL A 36 -0.56 4.99 -1.64
N LYS A 37 0.62 5.04 -1.04
CA LYS A 37 1.86 5.45 -1.72
C LYS A 37 2.78 4.27 -1.94
N SER A 38 3.75 4.48 -2.82
CA SER A 38 4.93 3.62 -3.00
C SER A 38 4.62 2.21 -3.53
N LEU A 39 3.62 2.07 -4.39
CA LEU A 39 3.47 0.86 -5.20
C LEU A 39 4.63 0.82 -6.19
N ALA A 40 5.49 -0.19 -6.14
CA ALA A 40 6.59 -0.32 -7.07
C ALA A 40 6.09 -0.91 -8.39
N ILE A 41 6.38 -0.24 -9.50
CA ILE A 41 6.14 -0.76 -10.85
C ILE A 41 7.38 -1.58 -11.23
N LYS A 42 7.20 -2.87 -11.43
CA LYS A 42 8.29 -3.80 -11.75
C LYS A 42 8.02 -4.54 -13.05
N GLU A 43 9.09 -4.93 -13.72
CA GLU A 43 9.02 -5.76 -14.93
C GLU A 43 9.43 -7.20 -14.60
N SER A 44 8.66 -8.16 -15.11
CA SER A 44 9.00 -9.57 -15.02
C SER A 44 10.07 -9.94 -16.06
N SER A 45 10.71 -11.11 -15.91
CA SER A 45 11.63 -11.64 -16.92
C SER A 45 10.98 -11.89 -18.28
N LYS A 46 9.64 -11.94 -18.35
CA LYS A 46 8.85 -12.08 -19.57
C LYS A 46 8.44 -10.74 -20.20
N GLY A 47 8.86 -9.61 -19.62
CA GLY A 47 8.52 -8.26 -20.10
C GLY A 47 7.21 -7.67 -19.57
N ASN A 48 6.43 -8.44 -18.80
CA ASN A 48 5.16 -7.93 -18.26
C ASN A 48 5.39 -7.04 -17.03
N LEU A 49 4.72 -5.90 -16.98
CA LEU A 49 4.67 -5.03 -15.80
C LEU A 49 3.75 -5.61 -14.72
N TYR A 50 4.12 -5.41 -13.46
CA TYR A 50 3.30 -5.73 -12.30
C TYR A 50 3.54 -4.71 -11.18
N LEU A 51 2.59 -4.64 -10.25
CA LEU A 51 2.65 -3.79 -9.07
C LEU A 51 3.09 -4.60 -7.85
N ASP A 52 4.12 -4.14 -7.16
CA ASP A 52 4.61 -4.71 -5.90
C ASP A 52 4.35 -3.72 -4.77
N MET A 53 3.68 -4.20 -3.72
CA MET A 53 3.27 -3.37 -2.59
C MET A 53 4.45 -3.07 -1.69
N PRO A 54 4.48 -1.93 -0.98
CA PRO A 54 5.47 -1.69 0.06
C PRO A 54 5.30 -2.74 1.17
N ARG A 55 6.42 -3.30 1.62
CA ARG A 55 6.46 -4.37 2.63
C ARG A 55 7.26 -3.95 3.85
N TYR A 56 6.88 -4.46 5.00
CA TYR A 56 7.69 -4.45 6.22
C TYR A 56 8.08 -5.86 6.58
N ARG A 57 9.12 -5.98 7.40
CA ARG A 57 9.52 -7.25 7.98
C ARG A 57 8.72 -7.45 9.26
N ASP A 58 7.83 -8.42 9.24
CA ASP A 58 7.10 -8.86 10.40
C ASP A 58 8.07 -9.35 11.47
N TYR A 59 7.81 -9.02 12.73
CA TYR A 59 8.74 -9.31 13.81
C TYR A 59 8.63 -10.75 14.30
N GLU A 60 7.40 -11.28 14.39
CA GLU A 60 7.15 -12.61 14.94
C GLU A 60 7.61 -13.71 13.98
N THR A 61 7.26 -13.56 12.71
CA THR A 61 7.57 -14.54 11.66
C THR A 61 8.88 -14.24 10.93
N GLY A 62 9.35 -12.99 10.96
CA GLY A 62 10.50 -12.54 10.18
C GLY A 62 10.23 -12.37 8.68
N GLU A 63 9.00 -12.64 8.22
CA GLU A 63 8.59 -12.58 6.82
C GLU A 63 8.37 -11.14 6.35
N TYR A 64 8.53 -10.89 5.05
CA TYR A 64 8.17 -9.60 4.46
C TYR A 64 6.71 -9.60 4.06
N VAL A 65 5.88 -8.83 4.76
CA VAL A 65 4.45 -8.73 4.53
C VAL A 65 4.09 -7.32 4.05
N PRO A 66 3.08 -7.18 3.16
CA PRO A 66 2.71 -5.88 2.62
C PRO A 66 1.93 -5.05 3.64
N PHE A 67 2.13 -3.72 3.64
CA PHE A 67 1.35 -2.80 4.50
C PHE A 67 -0.14 -2.80 4.15
N TYR A 68 -0.45 -3.00 2.87
CA TYR A 68 -1.79 -3.08 2.35
C TYR A 68 -1.83 -4.02 1.16
N ARG A 69 -3.01 -4.55 0.85
CA ARG A 69 -3.22 -5.42 -0.30
C ARG A 69 -4.51 -5.08 -1.01
N PHE A 70 -4.55 -5.31 -2.32
CA PHE A 70 -5.83 -5.39 -3.01
C PHE A 70 -6.59 -6.63 -2.54
N THR A 71 -7.88 -6.46 -2.31
CA THR A 71 -8.81 -7.55 -1.99
C THR A 71 -9.72 -7.89 -3.16
N ASP A 72 -9.90 -6.96 -4.09
CA ASP A 72 -10.63 -7.15 -5.33
C ASP A 72 -9.67 -7.33 -6.52
N LYS A 73 -9.86 -8.40 -7.29
CA LYS A 73 -8.99 -8.74 -8.43
C LYS A 73 -9.31 -7.93 -9.68
N GLU A 74 -10.56 -7.53 -9.87
CA GLU A 74 -10.97 -6.74 -11.03
C GLU A 74 -10.46 -5.31 -10.87
N PHE A 75 -10.60 -4.74 -9.67
CA PHE A 75 -10.00 -3.45 -9.33
C PHE A 75 -8.48 -3.49 -9.46
N GLN A 76 -7.82 -4.53 -8.95
CA GLN A 76 -6.37 -4.70 -9.11
C GLN A 76 -5.96 -4.72 -10.59
N LYS A 77 -6.74 -5.40 -11.43
CA LYS A 77 -6.49 -5.45 -12.87
C LYS A 77 -6.68 -4.08 -13.52
N GLU A 78 -7.74 -3.35 -13.19
CA GLU A 78 -8.00 -2.00 -13.69
C GLU A 78 -6.87 -1.02 -13.34
N VAL A 79 -6.41 -1.05 -12.08
CA VAL A 79 -5.26 -0.25 -11.64
C VAL A 79 -4.01 -0.63 -12.42
N LEU A 80 -3.72 -1.93 -12.60
CA LEU A 80 -2.55 -2.39 -13.33
C LEU A 80 -2.59 -1.97 -14.80
N ASP A 81 -3.73 -2.11 -15.46
CA ASP A 81 -3.92 -1.73 -16.86
C ASP A 81 -3.76 -0.22 -17.03
N THR A 82 -4.35 0.58 -16.14
CA THR A 82 -4.21 2.05 -16.13
C THR A 82 -2.74 2.46 -15.94
N VAL A 83 -2.04 1.85 -14.98
CA VAL A 83 -0.61 2.14 -14.75
C VAL A 83 0.23 1.74 -15.96
N ARG A 84 -0.06 0.60 -16.59
CA ARG A 84 0.68 0.12 -17.76
C ARG A 84 0.52 1.08 -18.93
N GLU A 85 -0.71 1.47 -19.25
CA GLU A 85 -1.00 2.42 -20.33
C GLU A 85 -0.32 3.77 -20.06
N ALA A 86 -0.42 4.28 -18.83
CA ALA A 86 0.25 5.51 -18.42
C ALA A 86 1.77 5.42 -18.54
N TYR A 87 2.36 4.28 -18.14
CA TYR A 87 3.80 4.06 -18.19
C TYR A 87 4.34 3.94 -19.62
N GLU A 88 3.58 3.34 -20.53
CA GLU A 88 3.94 3.17 -21.94
C GLU A 88 3.83 4.50 -22.71
N ASN A 89 2.85 5.34 -22.37
CA ASN A 89 2.56 6.60 -23.07
C ASN A 89 3.18 7.85 -22.43
N MET A 90 3.79 7.76 -21.24
CA MET A 90 4.34 8.93 -20.56
C MET A 90 5.55 9.53 -21.30
N THR A 91 5.49 10.82 -21.54
CA THR A 91 6.61 11.66 -22.02
C THR A 91 7.28 12.45 -20.90
N GLU A 92 6.53 12.72 -19.83
CA GLU A 92 7.00 13.40 -18.62
C GLU A 92 7.45 12.38 -17.56
N THR A 93 8.08 12.86 -16.48
CA THR A 93 8.49 11.99 -15.36
C THR A 93 7.31 11.56 -14.49
N LYS A 94 6.19 12.29 -14.53
CA LYS A 94 4.98 12.05 -13.74
C LYS A 94 3.75 12.21 -14.63
N ILE A 95 2.76 11.36 -14.44
CA ILE A 95 1.45 11.49 -15.05
C ILE A 95 0.37 11.10 -14.04
N ASP A 96 -0.74 11.83 -14.05
CA ASP A 96 -1.89 11.59 -13.18
C ASP A 96 -3.04 11.05 -14.03
N CYS A 97 -3.55 9.89 -13.67
CA CYS A 97 -4.65 9.20 -14.35
C CYS A 97 -5.87 9.16 -13.44
N LYS A 98 -6.98 9.74 -13.88
CA LYS A 98 -8.25 9.67 -13.13
C LYS A 98 -9.03 8.43 -13.54
N GLY A 99 -9.70 7.81 -12.58
CA GLY A 99 -10.61 6.70 -12.78
C GLY A 99 -11.73 6.70 -11.75
N SER A 100 -12.66 5.76 -11.89
CA SER A 100 -13.79 5.63 -10.99
C SER A 100 -14.13 4.15 -10.82
N TRP A 101 -14.33 3.72 -9.58
CA TRP A 101 -14.71 2.36 -9.24
C TRP A 101 -16.04 2.34 -8.50
N GLY A 102 -17.02 1.64 -9.07
CA GLY A 102 -18.39 1.58 -8.54
C GLY A 102 -19.10 2.94 -8.51
N GLU A 103 -20.37 2.92 -8.11
CA GLU A 103 -21.22 4.13 -8.01
C GLU A 103 -21.25 4.72 -6.59
N GLU A 104 -20.72 4.00 -5.60
CA GLU A 104 -20.77 4.39 -4.19
C GLU A 104 -19.64 5.38 -3.81
N GLU A 105 -19.92 6.31 -2.91
CA GLU A 105 -18.91 7.14 -2.25
C GLU A 105 -17.95 6.28 -1.42
N LEU A 106 -16.71 6.75 -1.21
CA LEU A 106 -15.72 6.05 -0.39
C LEU A 106 -16.27 5.73 1.01
N TYR A 107 -16.41 4.43 1.30
CA TYR A 107 -16.66 3.93 2.64
C TYR A 107 -15.50 3.05 3.13
N TYR A 108 -15.40 2.93 4.45
CA TYR A 108 -14.44 2.04 5.09
C TYR A 108 -15.07 1.25 6.23
N ASN A 109 -14.56 0.02 6.38
CA ASN A 109 -14.92 -0.88 7.47
C ASN A 109 -13.73 -1.05 8.41
N LEU A 110 -13.97 -0.89 9.71
CA LEU A 110 -12.98 -1.13 10.75
C LEU A 110 -13.27 -2.45 11.46
N SER A 111 -12.24 -3.30 11.57
CA SER A 111 -12.24 -4.45 12.47
C SER A 111 -11.27 -4.16 13.60
N VAL A 112 -11.77 -4.23 14.84
CA VAL A 112 -10.97 -3.98 16.06
C VAL A 112 -11.08 -5.20 16.96
N ASN A 113 -9.95 -5.86 17.21
CA ASN A 113 -9.86 -7.07 18.02
C ASN A 113 -9.06 -6.76 19.29
N PRO A 114 -9.70 -6.69 20.48
CA PRO A 114 -9.00 -6.38 21.72
C PRO A 114 -7.93 -7.41 22.06
N VAL A 115 -6.75 -6.92 22.47
CA VAL A 115 -5.63 -7.76 22.93
C VAL A 115 -5.64 -7.80 24.46
N GLN A 116 -5.71 -9.00 25.02
CA GLN A 116 -5.67 -9.21 26.47
C GLN A 116 -4.22 -9.44 26.93
N GLY A 117 -3.91 -9.03 28.16
CA GLY A 117 -2.62 -9.31 28.80
C GLY A 117 -1.45 -8.40 28.39
N SER A 118 -1.67 -7.39 27.54
CA SER A 118 -0.64 -6.42 27.16
C SER A 118 -0.87 -5.03 27.76
N ASN A 119 0.17 -4.48 28.39
CA ASN A 119 0.14 -3.12 28.93
C ASN A 119 0.24 -2.07 27.82
N THR A 120 0.87 -2.43 26.70
CA THR A 120 1.18 -1.52 25.58
C THR A 120 0.18 -1.68 24.43
N PHE A 121 -0.07 -2.90 23.98
CA PHE A 121 -0.97 -3.19 22.85
C PHE A 121 -2.37 -3.46 23.38
N LYS A 122 -3.36 -2.71 22.89
CA LYS A 122 -4.75 -2.78 23.37
C LYS A 122 -5.70 -3.44 22.38
N ALA A 123 -5.43 -3.32 21.09
CA ALA A 123 -6.20 -3.98 20.05
C ALA A 123 -5.42 -4.09 18.75
N ASP A 124 -5.72 -5.11 17.97
CA ASP A 124 -5.35 -5.20 16.56
C ASP A 124 -6.46 -4.61 15.71
N VAL A 125 -6.07 -3.84 14.70
CA VAL A 125 -6.96 -3.09 13.83
C VAL A 125 -6.70 -3.46 12.37
N ALA A 126 -7.78 -3.65 11.63
CA ALA A 126 -7.75 -3.75 10.18
C ALA A 126 -8.77 -2.78 9.57
N ILE A 127 -8.40 -2.17 8.46
CA ILE A 127 -9.24 -1.27 7.67
C ILE A 127 -9.48 -1.93 6.32
N ARG A 128 -10.73 -1.94 5.86
CA ARG A 128 -11.07 -2.22 4.46
C ARG A 128 -11.67 -0.99 3.82
N LEU A 129 -11.17 -0.59 2.67
CA LEU A 129 -11.74 0.49 1.86
C LEU A 129 -12.54 -0.15 0.72
N GLN A 130 -13.85 0.12 0.68
CA GLN A 130 -14.76 -0.22 -0.42
C GLN A 130 -14.59 -1.64 -1.00
N ASP A 131 -14.21 -2.58 -0.12
CA ASP A 131 -13.81 -3.96 -0.41
C ASP A 131 -12.70 -4.17 -1.47
N VAL A 132 -12.07 -3.09 -1.95
CA VAL A 132 -10.97 -3.12 -2.92
C VAL A 132 -9.59 -3.16 -2.28
N LEU A 133 -9.44 -2.61 -1.07
CA LEU A 133 -8.18 -2.50 -0.37
C LEU A 133 -8.30 -2.90 1.09
N ALA A 134 -7.38 -3.72 1.59
CA ALA A 134 -7.22 -4.00 3.01
C ALA A 134 -5.88 -3.51 3.54
N ILE A 135 -5.93 -2.82 4.69
CA ILE A 135 -4.80 -2.43 5.52
C ILE A 135 -4.91 -3.26 6.79
N GLN A 136 -3.87 -4.03 7.11
CA GLN A 136 -3.88 -4.94 8.25
C GLN A 136 -2.74 -4.63 9.21
N GLN A 137 -2.82 -5.23 10.40
CA GLN A 137 -1.80 -5.13 11.44
C GLN A 137 -1.54 -3.69 11.92
N LEU A 138 -2.60 -2.89 11.94
CA LEU A 138 -2.60 -1.66 12.72
C LEU A 138 -2.77 -2.04 14.19
N HIS A 139 -2.25 -1.23 15.11
CA HIS A 139 -2.41 -1.48 16.54
C HIS A 139 -2.93 -0.25 17.27
N VAL A 140 -3.81 -0.46 18.25
CA VAL A 140 -4.10 0.54 19.28
C VAL A 140 -3.04 0.38 20.37
N ILE A 141 -2.22 1.42 20.55
CA ILE A 141 -1.09 1.44 21.47
C ILE A 141 -1.38 2.42 22.60
N GLN A 142 -1.14 2.01 23.85
CA GLN A 142 -1.14 2.89 25.00
C GLN A 142 0.29 3.37 25.28
N ALA A 143 0.49 4.69 25.23
CA ALA A 143 1.74 5.33 25.61
C ALA A 143 1.94 5.28 27.14
N TRP A 144 3.18 5.51 27.57
CA TRP A 144 3.57 5.56 28.99
C TRP A 144 2.79 6.60 29.83
N ASN A 145 2.25 7.64 29.18
CA ASN A 145 1.41 8.67 29.83
C ASN A 145 -0.08 8.29 29.90
N GLY A 146 -0.44 7.05 29.55
CA GLY A 146 -1.81 6.55 29.55
C GLY A 146 -2.66 6.90 28.34
N LYS A 147 -2.19 7.77 27.42
CA LYS A 147 -2.93 8.10 26.19
C LYS A 147 -2.83 6.98 25.17
N THR A 148 -3.90 6.75 24.42
CA THR A 148 -3.94 5.79 23.32
C THR A 148 -3.76 6.47 21.97
N PHE A 149 -3.15 5.76 21.02
CA PHE A 149 -3.01 6.18 19.63
C PHE A 149 -3.01 4.95 18.72
N VAL A 150 -3.24 5.15 17.42
CA VAL A 150 -3.15 4.09 16.41
C VAL A 150 -1.76 4.12 15.79
N GLY A 151 -1.09 2.96 15.77
CA GLY A 151 0.18 2.75 15.11
C GLY A 151 0.00 1.92 13.84
N MET A 152 0.71 2.30 12.77
CA MET A 152 0.96 1.42 11.61
C MET A 152 1.72 0.16 12.04
N PRO A 153 1.74 -0.93 11.25
CA PRO A 153 2.63 -2.05 11.52
C PRO A 153 4.06 -1.53 11.66
N GLN A 154 4.67 -1.71 12.82
CA GLN A 154 6.02 -1.21 13.09
C GLN A 154 6.97 -2.37 13.18
N LYS A 155 8.20 -2.14 12.70
CA LYS A 155 9.33 -2.93 13.17
C LYS A 155 9.44 -2.66 14.67
N ASN A 156 9.23 -3.67 15.52
CA ASN A 156 9.52 -3.53 16.94
C ASN A 156 10.97 -3.05 17.09
N SER A 157 11.16 -1.81 17.53
CA SER A 157 12.42 -1.37 18.12
C SER A 157 12.51 -1.93 19.53
N ALA A 158 12.51 -3.27 19.65
CA ALA A 158 12.87 -3.94 20.88
C ALA A 158 14.39 -3.82 21.05
N LYS A 159 14.82 -2.71 21.64
CA LYS A 159 15.98 -2.71 22.52
C LYS A 159 15.45 -2.47 23.93
N GLY A 160 15.60 -3.48 24.77
CA GLY A 160 15.27 -3.50 26.18
C GLY A 160 15.66 -4.86 26.71
#